data_AF-A0A6N3DVQ2-F1
#
_entry.id   AF-A0A6N3DVQ2-F1
#
_cell.length_a   1.000
_cell.length_b   1.000
_cell.length_c   1.000
_cell.angle_alpha   90.00
_cell.angle_beta   90.00
_cell.angle_gamma   90.00
#
_symmetry.space_group_name_H-M   'P 1'
#
loop_
_entity.id
_entity.type
_entity.pdbx_description
1 polymer ?
#
loop_
_entity_poly.entity_id
_entity_poly.type
_entity_poly.pdbx_seq_one_letter_code
_entity_poly.pdbx_strand_id
1 'polypeptide(L)'
;MAENIENNGCSQRDNAEHEGYVKASRSFNRIWKERDSAQPRLLEAILYKDNFNRAYKRVKSNKGVPGIDGMTIEEALPYLKEHQQEITDRIYRGRYTTSSVR
;
A
#
# COMPACT_ATOMS: atom_id res chain seq x y z
N MET A 1 -55.65 -11.87 -35.44
CA MET A 1 -54.56 -12.43 -36.26
C MET A 1 -53.28 -12.35 -35.44
N ALA A 2 -52.75 -13.53 -35.12
CA ALA A 2 -51.39 -13.87 -34.68
C ALA A 2 -50.79 -13.18 -33.44
N GLU A 3 -50.96 -13.85 -32.31
CA GLU A 3 -50.03 -13.95 -31.18
C GLU A 3 -48.61 -14.37 -31.60
N ASN A 4 -47.56 -13.79 -30.99
CA ASN A 4 -46.17 -14.15 -31.23
C ASN A 4 -45.41 -14.35 -29.91
N ILE A 5 -45.55 -15.58 -29.40
CA ILE A 5 -44.50 -16.51 -28.95
C ILE A 5 -43.36 -15.95 -28.06
N GLU A 6 -43.34 -16.49 -26.83
CA GLU A 6 -42.22 -16.54 -25.90
C GLU A 6 -40.90 -16.96 -26.56
N ASN A 7 -39.79 -16.31 -26.19
CA ASN A 7 -38.51 -16.99 -26.13
C ASN A 7 -37.74 -16.53 -24.89
N ASN A 8 -37.92 -17.33 -23.85
CA ASN A 8 -36.97 -17.49 -22.75
C ASN A 8 -35.56 -17.75 -23.29
N GLY A 9 -34.59 -17.05 -22.74
CA GLY A 9 -33.19 -17.28 -23.05
C GLY A 9 -32.29 -16.21 -22.46
N CYS A 10 -32.23 -16.14 -21.13
CA CYS A 10 -31.08 -15.53 -20.48
C CYS A 10 -29.83 -16.31 -20.89
N SER A 11 -29.12 -15.86 -21.93
CA SER A 11 -27.73 -16.25 -22.11
C SER A 11 -26.91 -15.55 -21.04
N GLN A 12 -26.82 -16.23 -19.90
CA GLN A 12 -25.72 -16.14 -18.97
C GLN A 12 -24.44 -16.33 -19.79
N ARG A 13 -23.82 -15.22 -20.19
CA ARG A 13 -22.48 -15.27 -20.80
C ARG A 13 -21.49 -15.38 -19.66
N ASP A 14 -21.21 -16.64 -19.35
CA ASP A 14 -19.93 -17.21 -18.99
C ASP A 14 -18.82 -16.21 -18.69
N ASN A 15 -18.51 -16.13 -17.40
CA ASN A 15 -17.19 -15.91 -16.82
C ASN A 15 -16.23 -15.09 -17.69
N ALA A 16 -16.19 -13.78 -17.44
CA ALA A 16 -14.97 -13.02 -17.65
C ALA A 16 -13.93 -13.52 -16.64
N GLU A 17 -13.32 -14.66 -16.93
CA GLU A 17 -12.05 -15.05 -16.34
C GLU A 17 -11.09 -13.91 -16.68
N HIS A 18 -10.85 -13.02 -15.72
CA HIS A 18 -9.73 -12.12 -15.80
C HIS A 18 -8.48 -12.98 -15.70
N GLU A 19 -8.05 -13.41 -16.88
CA GLU A 19 -6.71 -13.80 -17.27
C GLU A 19 -5.71 -13.11 -16.36
N GLY A 20 -4.91 -13.93 -15.69
CA GLY A 20 -4.33 -13.67 -14.39
C GLY A 20 -3.84 -12.25 -14.21
N TYR A 21 -4.12 -11.68 -13.03
CA TYR A 21 -3.47 -10.50 -12.51
C TYR A 21 -1.96 -10.69 -12.68
N VAL A 22 -1.40 -10.25 -13.82
CA VAL A 22 0.02 -10.30 -14.10
C VAL A 22 0.58 -9.34 -13.08
N LYS A 23 1.00 -9.92 -11.97
CA LYS A 23 1.62 -9.24 -10.87
C LYS A 23 2.84 -8.60 -11.49
N ALA A 24 2.72 -7.33 -11.88
CA ALA A 24 3.84 -6.44 -12.06
C ALA A 24 4.42 -6.22 -10.66
N SER A 25 5.00 -7.28 -10.08
CA SER A 25 5.89 -7.20 -8.95
C SER A 25 7.15 -6.53 -9.47
N ARG A 26 7.06 -5.21 -9.70
CA ARG A 26 8.22 -4.38 -9.49
C ARG A 26 8.57 -4.60 -8.03
N SER A 27 9.58 -5.42 -7.80
CA SER A 27 10.11 -5.63 -6.46
C SER A 27 10.37 -4.25 -5.85
N PHE A 28 10.04 -4.06 -4.57
CA PHE A 28 10.27 -2.80 -3.86
C PHE A 28 11.68 -2.26 -4.16
N ASN A 29 12.68 -3.15 -4.11
CA ASN A 29 14.06 -2.90 -4.50
C ASN A 29 14.23 -2.30 -5.91
N ARG A 30 13.51 -2.80 -6.92
CA ARG A 30 13.60 -2.29 -8.30
C ARG A 30 13.00 -0.89 -8.41
N ILE A 31 11.89 -0.61 -7.74
CA ILE A 31 11.25 0.72 -7.72
C ILE A 31 12.19 1.74 -7.08
N TRP A 32 12.79 1.40 -5.95
CA TRP A 32 13.70 2.31 -5.25
C TRP A 32 15.01 2.51 -5.98
N LYS A 33 15.60 1.45 -6.56
CA LYS A 33 16.83 1.57 -7.34
C LYS A 33 16.66 2.51 -8.54
N GLU A 34 15.52 2.44 -9.23
CA GLU A 34 15.21 3.32 -10.36
C GLU A 34 15.02 4.78 -9.91
N ARG A 35 14.34 5.01 -8.79
CA ARG A 35 14.10 6.36 -8.25
C ARG A 35 15.34 7.01 -7.66
N ASP A 36 16.14 6.26 -6.90
CA ASP A 36 17.37 6.75 -6.30
C ASP A 36 18.42 7.09 -7.38
N SER A 37 18.42 6.34 -8.50
CA SER A 37 19.24 6.68 -9.67
C SER A 37 18.83 8.03 -10.31
N ALA A 38 17.55 8.39 -10.26
CA ALA A 38 17.05 9.66 -10.79
C ALA A 38 17.18 10.83 -9.80
N GLN A 39 17.13 10.55 -8.50
CA GLN A 39 17.28 11.52 -7.41
C GLN A 39 18.20 10.95 -6.34
N PRO A 40 19.52 11.16 -6.48
CA PRO A 40 20.47 10.63 -5.52
C PRO A 40 20.16 11.22 -4.13
N ARG A 41 20.13 10.35 -3.13
CA ARG A 41 19.84 10.67 -1.71
C ARG A 41 18.38 10.90 -1.34
N LEU A 42 17.43 10.58 -2.23
CA LEU A 42 16.01 10.72 -1.94
C LEU A 42 15.59 9.80 -0.78
N LEU A 43 16.13 8.58 -0.72
CA LEU A 43 15.80 7.63 0.33
C LEU A 43 16.25 8.14 1.71
N GLU A 44 17.44 8.71 1.78
CA GLU A 44 18.02 9.32 2.98
C GLU A 44 17.19 10.52 3.44
N ALA A 45 16.71 11.35 2.50
CA ALA A 45 15.83 12.47 2.82
C ALA A 45 14.47 12.00 3.37
N ILE A 46 13.92 10.89 2.84
CA ILE A 46 12.68 10.29 3.34
C ILE A 46 12.86 9.72 4.74
N LEU A 47 13.99 9.04 4.99
CA LEU A 47 14.33 8.42 6.27
C LEU A 47 14.89 9.42 7.30
N TYR A 48 14.99 10.70 6.95
CA TYR A 48 15.49 11.73 7.84
C TYR A 48 14.53 12.01 9.01
N LYS A 49 15.09 12.18 10.20
CA LYS A 49 14.33 12.35 11.47
C LYS A 49 13.27 13.44 11.39
N ASP A 50 13.61 14.58 10.79
CA ASP A 50 12.66 15.71 10.68
C ASP A 50 11.49 15.40 9.74
N ASN A 51 11.75 14.63 8.67
CA ASN A 51 10.69 14.17 7.78
C ASN A 51 9.73 13.22 8.51
N PHE A 52 10.25 12.27 9.30
CA PHE A 52 9.42 11.39 10.12
C PHE A 52 8.58 12.15 11.14
N ASN A 53 9.15 13.13 11.83
CA ASN A 53 8.40 13.96 12.77
C ASN A 53 7.27 14.73 12.08
N ARG A 54 7.52 15.28 10.89
CA ARG A 54 6.52 15.96 10.07
C ARG A 54 5.44 15.00 9.56
N ALA A 55 5.81 13.80 9.16
CA ALA A 55 4.89 12.75 8.72
C ALA A 55 3.96 12.33 9.86
N TYR A 56 4.52 12.04 11.05
CA TYR A 56 3.73 11.68 12.23
C TYR A 56 2.72 12.76 12.61
N LYS A 57 3.13 14.04 12.62
CA LYS A 57 2.20 15.16 12.90
C LYS A 57 1.02 15.21 11.93
N ARG A 58 1.25 14.92 10.65
CA ARG A 58 0.18 14.84 9.64
C ARG A 58 -0.75 13.68 9.88
N VAL A 59 -0.21 12.48 10.13
CA VAL A 59 -1.01 11.28 10.44
C VAL A 59 -1.90 11.52 11.67
N LYS A 60 -1.34 12.11 12.73
CA LYS A 60 -2.10 12.52 13.92
C LYS A 60 -3.20 13.54 13.60
N SER A 61 -2.93 14.48 12.72
CA SER A 61 -3.91 15.53 12.34
C SER A 61 -5.06 15.00 11.48
N ASN A 62 -4.80 13.95 10.69
CA ASN A 62 -5.80 13.34 9.81
C ASN A 62 -6.88 12.56 10.57
N LYS A 63 -6.65 12.21 11.84
CA LYS A 63 -7.63 11.53 12.72
C LYS A 63 -8.29 10.30 12.08
N GLY A 64 -7.52 9.54 11.30
CA GLY A 64 -8.01 8.35 10.59
C GLY A 64 -8.39 7.20 11.51
N VAL A 65 -9.14 6.23 10.96
CA VAL A 65 -9.47 4.97 11.64
C VAL A 65 -8.24 4.05 11.64
N PRO A 66 -8.02 3.27 12.71
CA PRO A 66 -6.95 2.26 12.75
C PRO A 66 -7.00 1.28 11.58
N GLY A 67 -5.81 0.80 11.20
CA GLY A 67 -5.64 -0.19 10.15
C GLY A 67 -6.03 -1.60 10.58
N ILE A 68 -5.56 -2.60 9.82
CA ILE A 68 -5.79 -4.02 10.13
C ILE A 68 -5.10 -4.46 11.43
N ASP A 69 -4.08 -3.73 11.85
CA ASP A 69 -3.36 -3.90 13.12
C ASP A 69 -4.13 -3.35 14.33
N GLY A 70 -5.21 -2.58 14.11
CA GLY A 70 -5.98 -1.94 15.17
C GLY A 70 -5.23 -0.83 15.91
N MET A 71 -4.05 -0.41 15.42
CA MET A 71 -3.18 0.51 16.15
C MET A 71 -3.71 1.93 16.12
N THR A 72 -3.89 2.52 17.30
CA THR A 72 -4.28 3.92 17.44
C THR A 72 -3.09 4.87 17.33
N ILE A 73 -3.35 6.17 17.15
CA ILE A 73 -2.30 7.19 17.10
C ILE A 73 -1.52 7.28 18.43
N GLU A 74 -2.18 7.01 19.55
CA GLU A 74 -1.57 7.05 20.88
C GLU A 74 -0.58 5.90 21.07
N GLU A 75 -0.89 4.72 20.53
CA GLU A 75 -0.02 3.54 20.52
C GLU A 75 1.08 3.63 19.45
N ALA A 76 0.80 4.30 18.33
CA ALA A 76 1.76 4.43 17.23
C ALA A 76 3.05 5.16 17.64
N LEU A 77 2.97 6.19 18.49
CA LEU A 77 4.15 6.95 18.92
C LEU A 77 5.17 6.13 19.74
N PRO A 78 4.78 5.42 20.82
CA PRO A 78 5.72 4.57 21.54
C PRO A 78 6.27 3.45 20.65
N TYR A 79 5.44 2.81 19.81
CA TYR A 79 5.91 1.78 18.88
C TYR A 79 6.95 2.31 17.89
N LEU A 80 6.70 3.47 17.28
CA LEU A 80 7.65 4.08 16.36
C LEU A 80 8.96 4.46 17.05
N LYS A 81 8.96 4.83 18.33
CA LYS A 81 10.19 5.11 19.09
C LYS A 81 11.00 3.84 19.35
N GLU A 82 10.33 2.74 19.67
CA GLU A 82 10.95 1.45 19.95
C GLU A 82 11.51 0.79 18.69
N HIS A 83 10.74 0.80 17.60
CA HIS A 83 11.07 0.07 16.36
C HIS A 83 11.69 0.95 15.26
N GLN A 84 11.98 2.23 15.52
CA GLN A 84 12.45 3.17 14.48
C GLN A 84 13.64 2.64 13.69
N GLN A 85 14.65 2.13 14.39
CA GLN A 85 15.89 1.65 13.76
C GLN A 85 15.65 0.41 12.90
N GLU A 86 14.87 -0.55 13.41
CA GLU A 86 14.52 -1.77 12.68
C GLU A 86 13.75 -1.45 11.39
N ILE A 87 12.72 -0.61 11.49
CA ILE A 87 11.92 -0.19 10.33
C ILE A 87 12.80 0.52 9.31
N THR A 88 13.65 1.44 9.75
CA THR A 88 14.56 2.20 8.88
C THR A 88 15.55 1.28 8.16
N ASP A 89 16.20 0.34 8.86
CA ASP A 89 17.13 -0.63 8.25
C ASP A 89 16.42 -1.53 7.24
N ARG A 90 15.20 -2.01 7.57
CA ARG A 90 14.41 -2.84 6.65
C ARG A 90 14.02 -2.07 5.40
N ILE A 91 13.67 -0.78 5.51
CA ILE A 91 13.37 0.07 4.35
C ILE A 91 14.65 0.27 3.53
N TYR A 92 15.78 0.56 4.17
CA TYR A 92 17.06 0.78 3.51
C TYR A 92 17.54 -0.43 2.71
N ARG A 93 17.34 -1.63 3.27
CA ARG A 93 17.63 -2.91 2.59
C ARG A 93 16.54 -3.36 1.61
N GLY A 94 15.47 -2.58 1.52
CA GLY A 94 14.25 -2.89 0.75
C GLY A 94 13.60 -4.23 1.09
N ARG A 95 13.63 -4.60 2.36
CA ARG A 95 12.95 -5.77 2.97
C ARG A 95 11.77 -5.36 3.86
N TYR A 96 11.37 -4.09 3.81
CA TYR A 96 10.17 -3.62 4.48
C TYR A 96 8.93 -4.01 3.67
N THR A 97 8.02 -4.73 4.30
CA THR A 97 6.73 -5.13 3.71
C THR A 97 5.64 -4.36 4.44
N THR A 98 4.85 -3.61 3.69
CA THR A 98 3.69 -2.89 4.24
C THR A 98 2.58 -3.87 4.56
N SER A 99 1.84 -3.62 5.64
CA SER A 99 0.59 -4.33 5.92
C SER A 99 -0.43 -4.09 4.81
N SER A 100 -1.34 -5.05 4.64
CA SER A 100 -2.50 -4.89 3.74
C SER A 100 -3.39 -3.73 4.19
N VAL A 101 -4.03 -3.06 3.23
CA VAL A 101 -4.98 -1.98 3.50
C VAL A 101 -6.35 -2.59 3.83
N ARG A 102 -7.09 -1.95 4.74
CA ARG A 102 -8.45 -2.33 5.12
C ARG A 102 -9.48 -1.77 4.14
#